data_AF-A0A9X4AUJ9-F1
#
_entry.id   AF-A0A9X4AUJ9-F1
#
_cell.length_a   1.000
_cell.length_b   1.000
_cell.length_c   1.000
_cell.angle_alpha   90.00
_cell.angle_beta   90.00
_cell.angle_gamma   90.00
#
_symmetry.space_group_name_H-M   'P 1'
#
loop_
_entity.id
_entity.type
_entity.pdbx_description
1 polymer ?
#
loop_
_entity_poly.entity_id
_entity_poly.type
_entity_poly.pdbx_seq_one_letter_code
_entity_poly.pdbx_strand_id
1 'polypeptide(L)'
;MRDVIDLKTLPSHLLEWLLDLPPAETRDIVVERDLRVPMPDGTVLLADRHAPRDAKKRPLILVRSPYGRTGPLGVMLGRPFAERGFSVLIQSCRGTFGSGGVLDPFRTEKDDGIATLAWLKEQPWFSGEIATFGPSYLGFVQWAIARDAGSMLKAMSPQITLSNFRDFKYPGETFSLDAMLRWTQLVHIQEKPLHEQMLTRFASRRSFERAFVHLPLSEADRMVLGHRVGFFQDWLEHNAPGDPWWTPVNHTDTVAEVTAPALFIGGFYDIFLPWQLQDYAALVAAGQKPYLTIGPWSHTSRPLFKESIRESLAWFRAHMLGDRSRLREAPVRIYVMGADEWREYPTWPPPGVRTERYHLQPNRGLAPKPPAASSPDHYRYDPADPTPSVGGALLNDESGPQDNRALEARRDVLTYTTPPLDRNVEVIGPVSAELFVQSSLPHTDFFVRLCDVDPSGRSVNLCDGIQRLVPGRPAPRPDGTLAITIELWPTAHRFRRGHRIRVQVSSGAHPRFARNPGSGEPLATATRLLPADQTVHHDPERPSAIVLSVLG
;
A
#
# COMPACT_ATOMS: atom_id res chain seq x y z
N MET A 1 23.78 39.81 -7.17
CA MET A 1 25.03 39.05 -6.95
C MET A 1 24.79 37.65 -7.50
N ARG A 2 25.64 37.17 -8.42
CA ARG A 2 25.59 35.78 -8.88
C ARG A 2 26.28 34.93 -7.81
N ASP A 3 25.51 34.22 -7.01
CA ASP A 3 26.08 33.27 -6.05
C ASP A 3 26.86 32.21 -6.82
N VAL A 4 28.15 32.11 -6.53
CA VAL A 4 29.02 31.07 -7.06
C VAL A 4 28.59 29.77 -6.40
N ILE A 5 27.88 28.91 -7.14
CA ILE A 5 27.47 27.59 -6.65
C ILE A 5 28.73 26.74 -6.43
N ASP A 6 29.00 26.38 -5.18
CA ASP A 6 30.02 25.37 -4.85
C ASP A 6 29.58 24.01 -5.44
N LEU A 7 30.46 23.37 -6.22
CA LEU A 7 30.21 22.06 -6.81
C LEU A 7 29.85 21.00 -5.75
N LYS A 8 30.26 21.18 -4.48
CA LYS A 8 29.91 20.29 -3.35
C LYS A 8 28.46 20.46 -2.86
N THR A 9 27.82 21.61 -3.11
CA THR A 9 26.42 21.87 -2.73
C THR A 9 25.44 21.72 -3.88
N LEU A 10 25.93 21.52 -5.11
CA LEU A 10 25.12 21.32 -6.31
C LEU A 10 24.03 20.22 -6.15
N PRO A 11 24.30 19.04 -5.55
CA PRO A 11 23.27 18.04 -5.32
C PRO A 11 22.12 18.54 -4.41
N SER A 12 22.42 19.41 -3.44
CA SER A 12 21.40 19.98 -2.55
C SER A 12 20.52 21.00 -3.24
N HIS A 13 21.10 21.86 -4.08
CA HIS A 13 20.32 22.81 -4.88
C HIS A 13 19.40 22.09 -5.87
N LEU A 14 19.91 21.04 -6.52
CA LEU A 14 19.10 20.20 -7.39
C LEU A 14 17.95 19.54 -6.62
N LEU A 15 18.23 18.99 -5.43
CA LEU A 15 17.22 18.34 -4.60
C LEU A 15 16.14 19.33 -4.12
N GLU A 16 16.55 20.52 -3.69
CA GLU A 16 15.66 21.62 -3.30
C GLU A 16 14.70 22.00 -4.43
N TRP A 17 15.22 22.14 -5.66
CA TRP A 17 14.41 22.46 -6.84
C TRP A 17 13.49 21.30 -7.24
N LEU A 18 14.01 20.07 -7.33
CA LEU A 18 13.23 18.88 -7.70
C LEU A 18 12.06 18.64 -6.76
N LEU A 19 12.32 18.80 -5.46
CA LEU A 19 11.35 18.55 -4.40
C LEU A 19 10.49 19.78 -4.05
N ASP A 20 10.76 20.95 -4.65
CA ASP A 20 10.05 22.20 -4.38
C ASP A 20 10.06 22.55 -2.87
N LEU A 21 11.26 22.51 -2.28
CA LEU A 21 11.46 22.75 -0.85
C LEU A 21 11.71 24.25 -0.58
N PRO A 22 11.39 24.75 0.63
CA PRO A 22 11.85 26.07 1.05
C PRO A 22 13.38 26.15 0.96
N PRO A 23 13.98 27.35 0.85
CA PRO A 23 15.41 27.51 0.88
C PRO A 23 16.04 26.83 2.10
N ALA A 24 17.18 26.15 1.91
CA ALA A 24 17.96 25.63 3.02
C ALA A 24 18.37 26.75 4.01
N GLU A 25 18.27 26.46 5.31
CA GLU A 25 18.80 27.32 6.39
C GLU A 25 20.33 27.26 6.41
N THR A 26 20.88 26.08 6.10
CA THR A 26 22.32 25.85 5.94
C THR A 26 22.57 24.67 5.01
N ARG A 27 23.70 24.69 4.29
CA ARG A 27 24.16 23.57 3.45
C ARG A 27 25.44 22.92 3.99
N ASP A 28 25.99 23.42 5.10
CA ASP A 28 27.14 22.81 5.80
C ASP A 28 26.66 21.67 6.71
N ILE A 29 26.36 20.55 6.06
CA ILE A 29 25.91 19.32 6.71
C ILE A 29 27.09 18.37 6.91
N VAL A 30 27.28 17.93 8.15
CA VAL A 30 28.18 16.85 8.54
C VAL A 30 27.42 15.54 8.51
N VAL A 31 28.05 14.50 7.93
CA VAL A 31 27.54 13.13 7.96
C VAL A 31 28.48 12.28 8.79
N GLU A 32 28.07 11.93 10.00
CA GLU A 32 28.74 10.94 10.84
C GLU A 32 28.30 9.56 10.39
N ARG A 33 29.24 8.75 9.90
CA ARG A 33 28.95 7.45 9.28
C ARG A 33 29.21 6.29 10.22
N ASP A 34 28.49 5.19 9.98
CA ASP A 34 28.71 3.89 10.62
C ASP A 34 28.70 3.96 12.15
N LEU A 35 27.85 4.82 12.70
CA LEU A 35 27.55 4.85 14.12
C LEU A 35 27.03 3.48 14.54
N ARG A 36 27.65 2.92 15.57
CA ARG A 36 27.37 1.58 16.06
C ARG A 36 26.28 1.64 17.12
N VAL A 37 25.16 1.00 16.85
CA VAL A 37 24.02 0.89 17.76
C VAL A 37 23.96 -0.57 18.24
N PRO A 38 24.49 -0.89 19.44
CA PRO A 38 24.46 -2.25 19.96
C PRO A 38 23.05 -2.62 20.41
N MET A 39 22.57 -3.77 19.94
CA MET A 39 21.30 -4.39 20.35
C MET A 39 21.54 -5.28 21.59
N PRO A 40 20.49 -5.59 22.38
CA PRO A 40 20.63 -6.40 23.59
C PRO A 40 21.19 -7.81 23.35
N ASP A 41 20.98 -8.37 22.16
CA ASP A 41 21.50 -9.68 21.75
C ASP A 41 22.97 -9.65 21.28
N GLY A 42 23.64 -8.50 21.37
CA GLY A 42 25.01 -8.29 20.92
C GLY A 42 25.15 -7.98 19.43
N THR A 43 24.06 -8.03 18.66
CA THR A 43 24.08 -7.58 17.26
C THR A 43 24.33 -6.08 17.20
N VAL A 44 25.11 -5.61 16.22
CA VAL A 44 25.34 -4.18 16.02
C VAL A 44 24.66 -3.72 14.74
N LEU A 45 23.76 -2.76 14.87
CA LEU A 45 23.18 -2.05 13.73
C LEU A 45 24.00 -0.80 13.42
N LEU A 46 24.07 -0.44 12.14
CA LEU A 46 24.79 0.73 11.67
C LEU A 46 23.83 1.87 11.33
N ALA A 47 24.22 3.09 11.69
CA ALA A 47 23.47 4.29 11.38
C ALA A 47 24.37 5.44 10.89
N ASP A 48 23.81 6.27 10.02
CA ASP A 48 24.44 7.50 9.54
C ASP A 48 23.63 8.70 10.06
N ARG A 49 24.32 9.66 10.67
CA ARG A 49 23.70 10.89 11.20
C ARG A 49 24.06 12.08 10.31
N HIS A 50 23.03 12.73 9.75
CA HIS A 50 23.12 13.98 9.02
C HIS A 50 22.74 15.14 9.94
N ALA A 51 23.63 16.10 10.15
CA ALA A 51 23.36 17.26 11.00
C ALA A 51 24.10 18.51 10.52
N PRO A 52 23.56 19.73 10.72
CA PRO A 52 24.33 20.96 10.57
C PRO A 52 25.58 20.95 11.44
N ARG A 53 26.71 21.46 10.93
CA ARG A 53 27.98 21.47 11.67
C ARG A 53 27.91 22.19 13.01
N ASP A 54 27.15 23.28 13.06
CA ASP A 54 26.97 24.17 14.21
C ASP A 54 25.86 23.72 15.18
N ALA A 55 25.11 22.66 14.83
CA ALA A 55 23.96 22.21 15.58
C ALA A 55 24.33 21.43 16.85
N LYS A 56 24.22 22.08 18.01
CA LYS A 56 24.07 21.39 19.29
C LYS A 56 22.58 21.06 19.52
N LYS A 57 22.24 19.78 19.69
CA LYS A 57 20.90 19.28 20.10
C LYS A 57 19.71 19.80 19.26
N ARG A 58 19.73 19.60 17.93
CA ARG A 58 18.55 19.81 17.08
C ARG A 58 17.54 18.67 17.26
N PRO A 59 16.23 18.93 17.06
CA PRO A 59 15.25 17.86 16.96
C PRO A 59 15.67 16.80 15.95
N LEU A 60 15.48 15.53 16.31
CA LEU A 60 15.93 14.40 15.52
C LEU A 60 14.79 13.81 14.68
N ILE A 61 15.04 13.53 13.41
CA ILE A 61 14.20 12.66 12.60
C ILE A 61 14.87 11.29 12.54
N LEU A 62 14.18 10.27 13.03
CA LEU A 62 14.60 8.88 12.96
C LEU A 62 14.02 8.21 11.71
N VAL A 63 14.90 7.59 10.92
CA VAL A 63 14.56 6.78 9.76
C VAL A 63 15.22 5.42 9.92
N ARG A 64 14.44 4.33 9.92
CA ARG A 64 14.97 2.96 9.92
C ARG A 64 14.65 2.32 8.57
N SER A 65 15.65 1.81 7.87
CA SER A 65 15.50 1.35 6.48
C SER A 65 16.22 0.03 6.22
N PRO A 66 15.56 -0.96 5.60
CA PRO A 66 16.22 -2.15 5.08
C PRO A 66 16.86 -1.92 3.71
N TYR A 67 16.72 -0.73 3.12
CA TYR A 67 17.19 -0.36 1.77
C TYR A 67 18.48 0.46 1.78
N GLY A 68 19.09 0.61 2.97
CA GLY A 68 20.37 1.27 3.17
C GLY A 68 20.24 2.66 3.78
N ARG A 69 21.41 3.22 4.13
CA ARG A 69 21.55 4.52 4.80
C ARG A 69 22.45 5.50 4.06
N THR A 70 23.17 5.02 3.04
CA THR A 70 24.24 5.77 2.36
C THR A 70 23.84 6.13 0.92
N GLY A 71 24.76 6.79 0.20
CA GLY A 71 24.60 7.06 -1.23
C GLY A 71 23.40 7.96 -1.56
N PRO A 72 22.79 7.79 -2.75
CA PRO A 72 21.63 8.58 -3.16
C PRO A 72 20.46 8.51 -2.18
N LEU A 73 20.19 7.33 -1.61
CA LEU A 73 19.10 7.16 -0.66
C LEU A 73 19.36 7.96 0.63
N GLY A 74 20.56 7.86 1.20
CA GLY A 74 20.96 8.65 2.38
C GLY A 74 20.88 10.16 2.12
N VAL A 75 21.30 10.62 0.93
CA VAL A 75 21.16 12.03 0.53
C VAL A 75 19.69 12.46 0.46
N MET A 76 18.83 11.65 -0.18
CA MET A 76 17.41 11.93 -0.33
C MET A 76 16.63 11.92 0.99
N LEU A 77 17.00 11.06 1.94
CA LEU A 77 16.33 10.96 3.23
C LEU A 77 16.91 11.92 4.28
N GLY A 78 18.21 12.25 4.18
CA GLY A 78 18.91 13.07 5.17
C GLY A 78 18.93 14.56 4.85
N ARG A 79 19.38 14.94 3.65
CA ARG A 79 19.65 16.37 3.34
C ARG A 79 18.40 17.26 3.37
N PRO A 80 17.23 16.86 2.82
CA PRO A 80 16.05 17.73 2.82
C PRO A 80 15.71 18.30 4.19
N PHE A 81 15.80 17.49 5.24
CA PHE A 81 15.50 17.89 6.60
C PHE A 81 16.70 18.48 7.35
N ALA A 82 17.90 17.89 7.18
CA ALA A 82 19.10 18.35 7.88
C ALA A 82 19.44 19.81 7.51
N GLU A 83 19.24 20.19 6.25
CA GLU A 83 19.45 21.54 5.76
C GLU A 83 18.41 22.56 6.26
N ARG A 84 17.36 22.11 6.95
CA ARG A 84 16.17 22.89 7.29
C ARG A 84 15.76 22.75 8.75
N GLY A 85 16.77 22.57 9.61
CA GLY A 85 16.63 22.72 11.06
C GLY A 85 16.62 21.41 11.86
N PHE A 86 16.84 20.25 11.23
CA PHE A 86 16.82 18.95 11.90
C PHE A 86 18.19 18.27 11.97
N SER A 87 18.35 17.33 12.88
CA SER A 87 19.28 16.20 12.67
C SER A 87 18.48 15.02 12.10
N VAL A 88 19.09 14.20 11.26
CA VAL A 88 18.47 12.96 10.74
C VAL A 88 19.38 11.79 11.06
N LEU A 89 18.84 10.75 11.70
CA LEU A 89 19.53 9.47 11.89
C LEU A 89 18.89 8.43 10.98
N ILE A 90 19.67 7.89 10.06
CA ILE A 90 19.25 6.84 9.15
C ILE A 90 19.94 5.53 9.57
N GLN A 91 19.17 4.59 10.11
CA GLN A 91 19.68 3.30 10.57
C GLN A 91 19.34 2.21 9.56
N SER A 92 20.32 1.35 9.25
CA SER A 92 20.09 0.14 8.47
C SER A 92 19.48 -0.96 9.36
N CYS A 93 18.35 -1.52 8.94
CA CYS A 93 17.70 -2.63 9.64
C CYS A 93 18.63 -3.85 9.74
N ARG A 94 18.33 -4.74 10.69
CA ARG A 94 19.09 -5.96 10.97
C ARG A 94 19.35 -6.78 9.71
N GLY A 95 20.59 -7.24 9.55
CA GLY A 95 21.03 -8.06 8.42
C GLY A 95 21.11 -7.33 7.08
N THR A 96 21.11 -5.98 7.07
CA THR A 96 21.15 -5.19 5.82
C THR A 96 22.25 -4.12 5.85
N PHE A 97 22.89 -3.89 4.69
CA PHE A 97 23.83 -2.80 4.44
C PHE A 97 24.97 -2.70 5.49
N GLY A 98 25.44 -3.83 6.01
CA GLY A 98 26.52 -3.90 7.00
C GLY A 98 26.06 -3.90 8.46
N SER A 99 24.76 -3.71 8.75
CA SER A 99 24.20 -4.07 10.04
C SER A 99 24.30 -5.60 10.24
N GLY A 100 24.68 -6.04 11.43
CA GLY A 100 24.79 -7.46 11.75
C GLY A 100 23.44 -8.18 11.84
N GLY A 101 23.49 -9.49 12.09
CA GLY A 101 22.30 -10.34 12.19
C GLY A 101 21.79 -10.83 10.84
N VAL A 102 20.55 -11.36 10.83
CA VAL A 102 19.88 -11.87 9.64
C VAL A 102 18.60 -11.06 9.43
N LEU A 103 18.32 -10.69 8.18
CA LEU A 103 17.07 -10.02 7.83
C LEU A 103 15.91 -11.02 7.95
N ASP A 104 15.07 -10.80 8.95
CA ASP A 104 13.73 -11.40 9.05
C ASP A 104 12.70 -10.26 8.92
N PRO A 105 12.15 -10.03 7.71
CA PRO A 105 11.39 -8.83 7.41
C PRO A 105 10.29 -8.53 8.43
N PHE A 106 10.27 -7.29 8.93
CA PHE A 106 9.29 -6.71 9.84
C PHE A 106 9.32 -7.27 11.29
N ARG A 107 9.86 -8.47 11.50
CA ARG A 107 9.69 -9.23 12.75
C ARG A 107 10.56 -8.77 13.91
N THR A 108 11.75 -8.22 13.64
CA THR A 108 12.66 -7.71 14.68
C THR A 108 12.55 -6.20 14.89
N GLU A 109 11.68 -5.52 14.13
CA GLU A 109 11.70 -4.06 14.04
C GLU A 109 11.26 -3.36 15.31
N LYS A 110 10.40 -4.01 16.11
CA LYS A 110 10.01 -3.50 17.42
C LYS A 110 11.19 -3.51 18.39
N ASP A 111 11.80 -4.68 18.60
CA ASP A 111 12.89 -4.85 19.58
C ASP A 111 14.12 -4.03 19.21
N ASP A 112 14.53 -4.09 17.94
CA ASP A 112 15.65 -3.30 17.42
C ASP A 112 15.37 -1.79 17.50
N GLY A 113 14.13 -1.39 17.25
CA GLY A 113 13.67 -0.03 17.36
C GLY A 113 13.71 0.49 18.80
N ILE A 114 13.19 -0.26 19.78
CA ILE A 114 13.22 0.08 21.21
C ILE A 114 14.67 0.22 21.71
N ALA A 115 15.55 -0.72 21.32
CA ALA A 115 16.97 -0.64 21.65
C ALA A 115 17.64 0.62 21.06
N THR A 116 17.25 1.00 19.83
CA THR A 116 17.71 2.24 19.19
C THR A 116 17.25 3.48 19.96
N LEU A 117 16.01 3.50 20.47
CA LEU A 117 15.51 4.58 21.32
C LEU A 117 16.27 4.68 22.65
N ALA A 118 16.65 3.55 23.24
CA ALA A 118 17.47 3.52 24.45
C ALA A 118 18.87 4.09 24.18
N TRP A 119 19.53 3.62 23.11
CA TRP A 119 20.83 4.13 22.68
C TRP A 119 20.83 5.63 22.39
N LEU A 120 19.76 6.16 21.77
CA LEU A 120 19.62 7.58 21.50
C LEU A 120 19.71 8.44 22.77
N LYS A 121 19.12 7.98 23.88
CA LYS A 121 19.12 8.71 25.16
C LYS A 121 20.52 8.91 25.75
N GLU A 122 21.47 8.07 25.36
CA GLU A 122 22.86 8.12 25.82
C GLU A 122 23.72 9.07 24.97
N GLN A 123 23.21 9.53 23.83
CA GLN A 123 24.00 10.33 22.89
C GLN A 123 24.06 11.80 23.33
N PRO A 124 25.26 12.42 23.38
CA PRO A 124 25.41 13.80 23.87
C PRO A 124 24.75 14.84 22.96
N TRP A 125 24.51 14.48 21.69
CA TRP A 125 23.90 15.33 20.68
C TRP A 125 22.38 15.17 20.58
N PHE A 126 21.78 14.19 21.26
CA PHE A 126 20.34 13.98 21.22
C PHE A 126 19.60 15.01 22.07
N SER A 127 18.53 15.59 21.52
CA SER A 127 17.72 16.60 22.20
C SER A 127 16.69 16.03 23.18
N GLY A 128 16.44 14.72 23.15
CA GLY A 128 15.38 14.06 23.92
C GLY A 128 14.08 13.86 23.14
N GLU A 129 14.00 14.33 21.89
CA GLU A 129 12.77 14.33 21.09
C GLU A 129 13.05 13.79 19.68
N ILE A 130 12.14 12.95 19.19
CA ILE A 130 12.18 12.42 17.82
C ILE A 130 10.90 12.73 17.05
N ALA A 131 11.05 12.85 15.73
CA ALA A 131 10.01 12.50 14.78
C ALA A 131 10.42 11.24 14.00
N THR A 132 9.47 10.53 13.42
CA THR A 132 9.74 9.38 12.55
C THR A 132 9.26 9.64 11.12
N PHE A 133 10.03 9.16 10.15
CA PHE A 133 9.79 9.43 8.74
C PHE A 133 10.09 8.23 7.85
N GLY A 134 9.25 8.03 6.83
CA GLY A 134 9.57 7.24 5.67
C GLY A 134 8.38 6.47 5.08
N PRO A 135 8.50 6.07 3.82
CA PRO A 135 7.47 5.30 3.12
C PRO A 135 7.61 3.79 3.28
N SER A 136 6.52 3.05 3.04
CA SER A 136 6.53 1.60 2.89
C SER A 136 7.08 0.92 4.13
N TYR A 137 8.12 0.07 4.01
CA TYR A 137 8.81 -0.52 5.16
C TYR A 137 9.25 0.54 6.20
N LEU A 138 9.78 1.69 5.75
CA LEU A 138 10.21 2.78 6.65
C LEU A 138 9.01 3.44 7.35
N GLY A 139 7.80 3.22 6.86
CA GLY A 139 6.54 3.58 7.51
C GLY A 139 6.15 2.57 8.59
N PHE A 140 6.24 1.27 8.28
CA PHE A 140 5.90 0.18 9.21
C PHE A 140 6.75 0.24 10.48
N VAL A 141 8.06 0.45 10.34
CA VAL A 141 8.99 0.53 11.49
C VAL A 141 8.68 1.70 12.42
N GLN A 142 7.91 2.70 11.97
CA GLN A 142 7.43 3.77 12.85
C GLN A 142 6.36 3.23 13.79
N TRP A 143 5.39 2.47 13.27
CA TRP A 143 4.36 1.80 14.07
C TRP A 143 4.96 0.83 15.08
N ALA A 144 6.01 0.11 14.68
CA ALA A 144 6.69 -0.86 15.54
C ALA A 144 7.23 -0.27 16.85
N ILE A 145 7.52 1.05 16.89
CA ILE A 145 8.06 1.74 18.07
C ILE A 145 7.14 2.83 18.62
N ALA A 146 6.05 3.19 17.94
CA ALA A 146 5.31 4.42 18.20
C ALA A 146 4.81 4.51 19.65
N ARG A 147 4.17 3.43 20.13
CA ARG A 147 3.69 3.32 21.51
C ARG A 147 4.85 3.38 22.51
N ASP A 148 5.90 2.59 22.29
CA ASP A 148 7.01 2.44 23.23
C ASP A 148 7.93 3.69 23.27
N ALA A 149 7.93 4.50 22.22
CA ALA A 149 8.58 5.81 22.20
C ALA A 149 7.91 6.83 23.14
N GLY A 150 6.60 6.70 23.37
CA GLY A 150 5.83 7.54 24.28
C GLY A 150 6.06 9.04 24.04
N SER A 151 6.37 9.78 25.10
CA SER A 151 6.55 11.24 25.04
C SER A 151 7.79 11.70 24.26
N MET A 152 8.72 10.78 23.92
CA MET A 152 9.86 11.09 23.06
C MET A 152 9.40 11.38 21.62
N LEU A 153 8.31 10.75 21.17
CA LEU A 153 7.79 10.88 19.82
C LEU A 153 6.91 12.13 19.71
N LYS A 154 7.39 13.14 18.98
CA LYS A 154 6.69 14.43 18.81
C LYS A 154 5.91 14.55 17.52
N ALA A 155 6.25 13.75 16.51
CA ALA A 155 5.52 13.70 15.25
C ALA A 155 5.87 12.42 14.47
N MET A 156 4.94 11.95 13.66
CA MET A 156 5.17 10.84 12.73
C MET A 156 4.73 11.21 11.33
N SER A 157 5.38 10.63 10.33
CA SER A 157 4.87 10.65 8.96
C SER A 157 4.93 9.25 8.34
N PRO A 158 3.94 8.38 8.64
CA PRO A 158 3.78 7.08 8.01
C PRO A 158 3.21 7.23 6.60
N GLN A 159 3.95 6.83 5.58
CA GLN A 159 3.57 7.02 4.17
C GLN A 159 3.45 5.67 3.48
N ILE A 160 2.42 5.46 2.66
CA ILE A 160 2.17 4.22 1.90
C ILE A 160 2.56 2.98 2.71
N THR A 161 1.93 2.82 3.87
CA THR A 161 2.28 1.82 4.88
C THR A 161 1.03 1.46 5.70
N LEU A 162 1.19 0.49 6.59
CA LEU A 162 0.17 -0.04 7.50
C LEU A 162 0.81 -0.53 8.81
N SER A 163 0.03 -0.67 9.88
CA SER A 163 0.49 -1.21 11.18
C SER A 163 0.53 -2.75 11.23
N ASN A 164 -0.14 -3.43 10.31
CA ASN A 164 -0.18 -4.90 10.22
C ASN A 164 0.28 -5.39 8.86
N PHE A 165 1.45 -6.03 8.79
CA PHE A 165 2.02 -6.43 7.51
C PHE A 165 1.45 -7.75 6.95
N ARG A 166 0.56 -8.45 7.67
CA ARG A 166 -0.14 -9.64 7.17
C ARG A 166 -1.13 -9.27 6.07
N ASP A 167 -1.99 -8.30 6.32
CA ASP A 167 -3.23 -8.22 5.56
C ASP A 167 -3.02 -7.78 4.11
N PHE A 168 -1.99 -6.97 3.82
CA PHE A 168 -1.62 -6.68 2.42
C PHE A 168 -1.00 -7.87 1.68
N LYS A 169 -0.44 -8.85 2.41
CA LYS A 169 0.02 -10.10 1.80
C LYS A 169 -1.15 -11.01 1.47
N TYR A 170 -2.27 -10.87 2.19
CA TYR A 170 -3.46 -11.70 2.09
C TYR A 170 -4.77 -10.90 1.94
N PRO A 171 -4.88 -9.94 1.00
CA PRO A 171 -6.14 -9.24 0.74
C PRO A 171 -7.24 -10.25 0.40
N GLY A 172 -8.36 -10.16 1.12
CA GLY A 172 -9.44 -11.12 0.97
C GLY A 172 -8.99 -12.57 1.13
N GLU A 173 -8.01 -12.82 2.00
CA GLU A 173 -7.40 -14.14 2.24
C GLU A 173 -6.71 -14.76 1.02
N THR A 174 -6.29 -13.91 0.06
CA THR A 174 -5.59 -14.33 -1.16
C THR A 174 -4.17 -13.78 -1.22
N PHE A 175 -3.19 -14.64 -1.51
CA PHE A 175 -1.78 -14.24 -1.52
C PHE A 175 -1.43 -13.25 -2.65
N SER A 176 -0.86 -12.10 -2.30
CA SER A 176 -0.37 -11.05 -3.20
C SER A 176 0.90 -11.46 -3.96
N LEU A 177 0.78 -12.44 -4.85
CA LEU A 177 1.89 -13.13 -5.52
C LEU A 177 2.88 -12.19 -6.23
N ASP A 178 2.41 -11.33 -7.14
CA ASP A 178 3.28 -10.41 -7.90
C ASP A 178 4.10 -9.53 -6.96
N ALA A 179 3.43 -8.86 -6.02
CA ALA A 179 4.08 -7.97 -5.07
C ALA A 179 5.10 -8.72 -4.20
N MET A 180 4.76 -9.91 -3.70
CA MET A 180 5.63 -10.65 -2.78
C MET A 180 6.86 -11.19 -3.49
N LEU A 181 6.70 -11.81 -4.65
CA LEU A 181 7.83 -12.38 -5.38
C LEU A 181 8.77 -11.29 -5.91
N ARG A 182 8.23 -10.16 -6.39
CA ARG A 182 9.06 -9.02 -6.83
C ARG A 182 9.79 -8.35 -5.68
N TRP A 183 9.14 -8.17 -4.54
CA TRP A 183 9.78 -7.61 -3.36
C TRP A 183 10.89 -8.53 -2.84
N THR A 184 10.66 -9.84 -2.81
CA THR A 184 11.69 -10.84 -2.49
C THR A 184 12.91 -10.69 -3.38
N GLN A 185 12.73 -10.53 -4.70
CA GLN A 185 13.86 -10.26 -5.60
C GLN A 185 14.54 -8.94 -5.27
N LEU A 186 13.77 -7.86 -5.07
CA LEU A 186 14.30 -6.53 -4.78
C LEU A 186 15.23 -6.57 -3.57
N VAL A 187 14.78 -7.16 -2.47
CA VAL A 187 15.57 -7.28 -1.23
C VAL A 187 16.83 -8.10 -1.45
N HIS A 188 16.75 -9.18 -2.24
CA HIS A 188 17.93 -10.02 -2.48
C HIS A 188 19.03 -9.32 -3.31
N ILE A 189 18.65 -8.37 -4.19
CA ILE A 189 19.62 -7.66 -5.05
C ILE A 189 19.97 -6.26 -4.54
N GLN A 190 19.34 -5.77 -3.48
CA GLN A 190 19.41 -4.35 -3.07
C GLN A 190 20.82 -3.86 -2.72
N GLU A 191 21.70 -4.76 -2.27
CA GLU A 191 23.09 -4.44 -1.91
C GLU A 191 24.06 -4.58 -3.09
N LYS A 192 23.60 -5.08 -4.24
CA LYS A 192 24.41 -5.14 -5.46
C LYS A 192 24.58 -3.75 -6.08
N PRO A 193 25.65 -3.50 -6.85
CA PRO A 193 25.78 -2.29 -7.65
C PRO A 193 24.57 -2.06 -8.57
N LEU A 194 24.19 -0.80 -8.80
CA LEU A 194 22.97 -0.45 -9.55
C LEU A 194 22.89 -1.09 -10.95
N HIS A 195 24.02 -1.17 -11.66
CA HIS A 195 24.08 -1.79 -12.99
C HIS A 195 23.78 -3.30 -12.94
N GLU A 196 24.25 -4.01 -11.91
CA GLU A 196 23.92 -5.42 -11.70
C GLU A 196 22.46 -5.62 -11.29
N GLN A 197 21.90 -4.71 -10.49
CA GLN A 197 20.47 -4.73 -10.17
C GLN A 197 19.62 -4.60 -11.42
N MET A 198 19.95 -3.64 -12.29
CA MET A 198 19.27 -3.42 -13.57
C MET A 198 19.38 -4.65 -14.48
N LEU A 199 20.59 -5.20 -14.62
CA LEU A 199 20.83 -6.41 -15.40
C LEU A 199 20.03 -7.61 -14.86
N THR A 200 20.03 -7.82 -13.55
CA THR A 200 19.29 -8.93 -12.91
C THR A 200 17.79 -8.80 -13.15
N ARG A 201 17.22 -7.61 -12.94
CA ARG A 201 15.79 -7.35 -13.20
C ARG A 201 15.44 -7.62 -14.66
N PHE A 202 16.26 -7.15 -15.59
CA PHE A 202 16.05 -7.38 -17.03
C PHE A 202 16.12 -8.87 -17.38
N ALA A 203 17.17 -9.57 -16.92
CA ALA A 203 17.37 -10.99 -17.18
C ALA A 203 16.27 -11.87 -16.58
N SER A 204 15.70 -11.47 -15.43
CA SER A 204 14.66 -12.23 -14.74
C SER A 204 13.25 -12.09 -15.33
N ARG A 205 13.02 -11.23 -16.33
CA ARG A 205 11.66 -10.98 -16.87
C ARG A 205 10.96 -12.27 -17.30
N ARG A 206 11.63 -13.09 -18.10
CA ARG A 206 11.12 -14.42 -18.51
C ARG A 206 11.00 -15.40 -17.35
N SER A 207 11.88 -15.31 -16.35
CA SER A 207 11.78 -16.14 -15.15
C SER A 207 10.54 -15.81 -14.34
N PHE A 208 10.15 -14.52 -14.23
CA PHE A 208 8.90 -14.12 -13.60
C PHE A 208 7.68 -14.64 -14.36
N GLU A 209 7.63 -14.45 -15.68
CA GLU A 209 6.54 -14.97 -16.52
C GLU A 209 6.32 -16.47 -16.29
N ARG A 210 7.42 -17.24 -16.23
CA ARG A 210 7.38 -18.68 -15.93
C ARG A 210 6.99 -18.97 -14.48
N ALA A 211 7.55 -18.25 -13.51
CA ALA A 211 7.33 -18.47 -12.09
C ALA A 211 5.88 -18.18 -11.68
N PHE A 212 5.24 -17.17 -12.27
CA PHE A 212 3.85 -16.84 -11.97
C PHE A 212 2.88 -17.95 -12.34
N VAL A 213 3.13 -18.66 -13.45
CA VAL A 213 2.28 -19.78 -13.88
C VAL A 213 2.76 -21.15 -13.41
N HIS A 214 3.88 -21.22 -12.68
CA HIS A 214 4.47 -22.48 -12.19
C HIS A 214 3.73 -23.02 -10.96
N LEU A 215 3.72 -24.35 -10.82
CA LEU A 215 3.29 -25.07 -9.62
C LEU A 215 4.25 -26.24 -9.34
N PRO A 216 4.55 -26.54 -8.07
CA PRO A 216 4.05 -25.88 -6.86
C PRO A 216 4.64 -24.48 -6.66
N LEU A 217 3.88 -23.58 -6.02
CA LEU A 217 4.29 -22.18 -5.85
C LEU A 217 5.55 -22.02 -4.98
N SER A 218 5.82 -22.99 -4.11
CA SER A 218 7.04 -23.07 -3.29
C SER A 218 8.35 -23.12 -4.09
N GLU A 219 8.31 -23.28 -5.40
CA GLU A 219 9.50 -23.25 -6.27
C GLU A 219 9.72 -21.91 -6.99
N ALA A 220 8.78 -20.96 -6.87
CA ALA A 220 8.82 -19.70 -7.63
C ALA A 220 10.04 -18.82 -7.29
N ASP A 221 10.46 -18.80 -6.02
CA ASP A 221 11.67 -18.09 -5.58
C ASP A 221 12.93 -18.67 -6.23
N ARG A 222 13.07 -20.00 -6.29
CA ARG A 222 14.17 -20.69 -6.95
C ARG A 222 14.22 -20.40 -8.45
N MET A 223 13.06 -20.28 -9.10
CA MET A 223 13.01 -19.94 -10.52
C MET A 223 13.50 -18.51 -10.80
N VAL A 224 13.20 -17.57 -9.91
CA VAL A 224 13.56 -16.15 -10.08
C VAL A 224 14.99 -15.85 -9.58
N LEU A 225 15.40 -16.48 -8.47
CA LEU A 225 16.63 -16.15 -7.74
C LEU A 225 17.69 -17.26 -7.75
N GLY A 226 17.35 -18.45 -8.26
CA GLY A 226 18.25 -19.60 -8.29
C GLY A 226 18.41 -20.36 -6.96
N HIS A 227 17.74 -19.92 -5.89
CA HIS A 227 17.79 -20.54 -4.57
C HIS A 227 16.50 -20.27 -3.77
N ARG A 228 16.31 -21.03 -2.68
CA ARG A 228 15.16 -20.88 -1.78
C ARG A 228 15.35 -19.68 -0.86
N VAL A 229 14.33 -18.86 -0.66
CA VAL A 229 14.34 -17.69 0.23
C VAL A 229 13.42 -17.94 1.43
N GLY A 230 13.99 -17.97 2.64
CA GLY A 230 13.29 -18.32 3.88
C GLY A 230 11.98 -17.56 4.09
N PHE A 231 12.05 -16.23 4.23
CA PHE A 231 10.85 -15.42 4.52
C PHE A 231 9.75 -15.51 3.45
N PHE A 232 10.09 -15.79 2.18
CA PHE A 232 9.07 -15.98 1.14
C PHE A 232 8.32 -17.29 1.36
N GLN A 233 9.03 -18.33 1.76
CA GLN A 233 8.47 -19.64 2.07
C GLN A 233 7.63 -19.59 3.34
N ASP A 234 8.11 -18.88 4.35
CA ASP A 234 7.36 -18.66 5.60
C ASP A 234 6.02 -17.99 5.30
N TRP A 235 5.96 -17.03 4.37
CA TRP A 235 4.68 -16.46 3.96
C TRP A 235 3.77 -17.52 3.35
N LEU A 236 4.25 -18.33 2.40
CA LEU A 236 3.44 -19.38 1.76
C LEU A 236 2.90 -20.41 2.77
N GLU A 237 3.67 -20.70 3.82
CA GLU A 237 3.32 -21.65 4.89
C GLU A 237 2.36 -21.04 5.92
N HIS A 238 2.61 -19.81 6.37
CA HIS A 238 1.81 -19.10 7.38
C HIS A 238 0.68 -18.28 6.75
N ASN A 239 -0.07 -18.86 5.81
CA ASN A 239 -1.13 -18.15 5.09
C ASN A 239 -2.51 -18.23 5.79
N ALA A 240 -2.63 -18.99 6.88
CA ALA A 240 -3.89 -19.15 7.60
C ALA A 240 -4.34 -17.83 8.29
N PRO A 241 -5.64 -17.50 8.28
CA PRO A 241 -6.19 -16.43 9.12
C PRO A 241 -5.94 -16.72 10.60
N GLY A 242 -5.41 -15.73 11.33
CA GLY A 242 -5.17 -15.84 12.77
C GLY A 242 -3.95 -16.67 13.19
N ASP A 243 -3.07 -17.03 12.26
CA ASP A 243 -1.82 -17.72 12.60
C ASP A 243 -0.96 -16.85 13.55
N PRO A 244 -0.61 -17.34 14.77
CA PRO A 244 0.20 -16.60 15.75
C PRO A 244 1.57 -16.18 15.23
N TRP A 245 2.06 -16.79 14.15
CA TRP A 245 3.29 -16.36 13.49
C TRP A 245 3.25 -14.88 13.14
N TRP A 246 2.09 -14.29 12.79
CA TRP A 246 1.99 -12.86 12.43
C TRP A 246 2.05 -11.89 13.62
N THR A 247 2.02 -12.37 14.86
CA THR A 247 1.97 -11.52 16.07
C THR A 247 3.07 -10.45 16.11
N PRO A 248 4.36 -10.75 15.81
CA PRO A 248 5.43 -9.75 15.89
C PRO A 248 5.32 -8.62 14.86
N VAL A 249 4.53 -8.80 13.79
CA VAL A 249 4.38 -7.83 12.70
C VAL A 249 2.99 -7.17 12.67
N ASN A 250 2.23 -7.33 13.75
CA ASN A 250 0.92 -6.73 13.94
C ASN A 250 0.97 -5.72 15.10
N HIS A 251 0.83 -4.44 14.76
CA HIS A 251 0.80 -3.34 15.72
C HIS A 251 -0.57 -2.65 15.79
N THR A 252 -1.61 -3.21 15.15
CA THR A 252 -2.95 -2.61 15.05
C THR A 252 -3.53 -2.26 16.42
N ASP A 253 -3.38 -3.14 17.41
CA ASP A 253 -3.93 -2.93 18.76
C ASP A 253 -3.31 -1.75 19.49
N THR A 254 -2.11 -1.31 19.07
CA THR A 254 -1.39 -0.20 19.71
C THR A 254 -1.54 1.13 18.98
N VAL A 255 -2.15 1.15 17.78
CA VAL A 255 -2.31 2.37 16.98
C VAL A 255 -3.09 3.43 17.75
N ALA A 256 -4.20 3.05 18.38
CA ALA A 256 -5.06 3.97 19.14
C ALA A 256 -4.39 4.58 20.38
N GLU A 257 -3.28 3.99 20.87
CA GLU A 257 -2.53 4.49 22.02
C GLU A 257 -1.52 5.60 21.65
N VAL A 258 -1.26 5.79 20.35
CA VAL A 258 -0.30 6.78 19.87
C VAL A 258 -0.89 8.18 19.95
N THR A 259 -0.24 9.04 20.74
CA THR A 259 -0.64 10.45 20.94
C THR A 259 0.16 11.45 20.11
N ALA A 260 1.23 10.99 19.45
CA ALA A 260 2.03 11.82 18.58
C ALA A 260 1.22 12.23 17.33
N PRO A 261 1.25 13.51 16.92
CA PRO A 261 0.66 13.94 15.66
C PRO A 261 1.19 13.14 14.46
N ALA A 262 0.28 12.53 13.70
CA ALA A 262 0.61 11.73 12.51
C ALA A 262 0.16 12.39 11.20
N LEU A 263 1.04 12.37 10.20
CA LEU A 263 0.77 12.74 8.80
C LEU A 263 0.82 11.50 7.90
N PHE A 264 -0.33 11.04 7.46
CA PHE A 264 -0.50 9.97 6.49
C PHE A 264 -0.42 10.50 5.07
N ILE A 265 0.35 9.82 4.23
CA ILE A 265 0.43 10.10 2.79
C ILE A 265 0.25 8.78 2.05
N GLY A 266 -0.70 8.73 1.13
CA GLY A 266 -1.09 7.54 0.40
C GLY A 266 -1.40 7.82 -1.07
N GLY A 267 -1.76 6.77 -1.81
CA GLY A 267 -2.18 6.88 -3.20
C GLY A 267 -3.36 5.96 -3.51
N PHE A 268 -4.28 6.39 -4.36
CA PHE A 268 -5.46 5.59 -4.74
C PHE A 268 -5.12 4.27 -5.45
N TYR A 269 -3.94 4.17 -6.04
CA TYR A 269 -3.40 2.94 -6.64
C TYR A 269 -2.24 2.35 -5.83
N ASP A 270 -2.11 2.72 -4.56
CA ASP A 270 -1.11 2.16 -3.66
C ASP A 270 -1.58 0.84 -3.04
N ILE A 271 -0.65 -0.11 -2.89
CA ILE A 271 -0.92 -1.45 -2.37
C ILE A 271 -1.30 -1.48 -0.90
N PHE A 272 -1.11 -0.41 -0.13
CA PHE A 272 -1.37 -0.37 1.31
C PHE A 272 -2.58 0.48 1.71
N LEU A 273 -3.17 1.22 0.78
CA LEU A 273 -4.18 2.25 1.09
C LEU A 273 -5.33 1.76 2.00
N PRO A 274 -5.94 0.57 1.81
CA PRO A 274 -7.03 0.14 2.68
C PRO A 274 -6.64 0.08 4.15
N TRP A 275 -5.48 -0.49 4.46
CA TRP A 275 -4.99 -0.65 5.84
C TRP A 275 -4.40 0.65 6.39
N GLN A 276 -3.78 1.47 5.55
CA GLN A 276 -3.38 2.82 5.97
C GLN A 276 -4.59 3.65 6.45
N LEU A 277 -5.73 3.50 5.78
CA LEU A 277 -6.97 4.16 6.18
C LEU A 277 -7.61 3.56 7.44
N GLN A 278 -7.37 2.28 7.72
CA GLN A 278 -7.75 1.67 9.00
C GLN A 278 -6.92 2.25 10.15
N ASP A 279 -5.60 2.40 9.97
CA ASP A 279 -4.73 3.05 10.96
C ASP A 279 -5.17 4.51 11.23
N TYR A 280 -5.46 5.26 10.15
CA TYR A 280 -6.01 6.61 10.25
C TYR A 280 -7.32 6.64 11.04
N ALA A 281 -8.26 5.74 10.71
CA ALA A 281 -9.56 5.67 11.37
C ALA A 281 -9.42 5.30 12.86
N ALA A 282 -8.50 4.41 13.22
CA ALA A 282 -8.21 4.04 14.60
C ALA A 282 -7.72 5.25 15.43
N LEU A 283 -6.83 6.07 14.87
CA LEU A 283 -6.39 7.31 15.52
C LEU A 283 -7.53 8.33 15.67
N VAL A 284 -8.34 8.52 14.62
CA VAL A 284 -9.51 9.41 14.68
C VAL A 284 -10.50 8.94 15.76
N ALA A 285 -10.78 7.64 15.83
CA ALA A 285 -11.65 7.06 16.85
C ALA A 285 -11.09 7.23 18.27
N ALA A 286 -9.77 7.26 18.43
CA ALA A 286 -9.08 7.58 19.68
C ALA A 286 -9.06 9.08 20.02
N GLY A 287 -9.72 9.93 19.22
CA GLY A 287 -9.79 11.38 19.44
C GLY A 287 -8.60 12.17 18.90
N GLN A 288 -7.68 11.53 18.18
CA GLN A 288 -6.57 12.21 17.52
C GLN A 288 -7.04 12.94 16.25
N LYS A 289 -6.23 13.88 15.77
CA LYS A 289 -6.49 14.65 14.54
C LYS A 289 -5.37 14.47 13.50
N PRO A 290 -5.14 13.24 13.02
CA PRO A 290 -4.09 13.00 12.02
C PRO A 290 -4.39 13.74 10.71
N TYR A 291 -3.32 14.11 10.00
CA TYR A 291 -3.42 14.63 8.64
C TYR A 291 -3.38 13.48 7.65
N LEU A 292 -4.13 13.59 6.56
CA LEU A 292 -4.21 12.61 5.49
C LEU A 292 -4.09 13.29 4.14
N THR A 293 -3.15 12.84 3.31
CA THR A 293 -2.99 13.25 1.92
C THR A 293 -3.08 12.03 1.02
N ILE A 294 -3.98 12.01 0.03
CA ILE A 294 -4.10 10.91 -0.94
C ILE A 294 -4.09 11.44 -2.36
N GLY A 295 -3.08 11.08 -3.14
CA GLY A 295 -2.97 11.44 -4.56
C GLY A 295 -3.37 10.32 -5.52
N PRO A 296 -3.34 10.57 -6.84
CA PRO A 296 -3.64 9.58 -7.88
C PRO A 296 -2.43 8.68 -8.15
N TRP A 297 -1.76 8.24 -7.09
CA TRP A 297 -0.43 7.65 -7.14
C TRP A 297 -0.47 6.14 -6.90
N SER A 298 0.53 5.46 -7.44
CA SER A 298 0.93 4.09 -7.07
C SER A 298 2.17 4.09 -6.18
N HIS A 299 2.59 2.90 -5.71
CA HIS A 299 3.63 2.72 -4.69
C HIS A 299 4.98 3.40 -4.99
N THR A 300 5.39 3.41 -6.25
CA THR A 300 6.70 3.93 -6.69
C THR A 300 6.60 5.28 -7.42
N SER A 301 5.44 5.94 -7.34
CA SER A 301 5.18 7.21 -8.02
C SER A 301 6.12 8.32 -7.55
N ARG A 302 6.85 8.94 -8.49
CA ARG A 302 7.74 10.09 -8.17
C ARG A 302 7.01 11.28 -7.53
N PRO A 303 5.79 11.66 -7.98
CA PRO A 303 5.05 12.73 -7.33
C PRO A 303 4.68 12.43 -5.88
N LEU A 304 4.42 11.15 -5.55
CA LEU A 304 4.21 10.72 -4.17
C LEU A 304 5.45 10.97 -3.33
N PHE A 305 6.62 10.51 -3.78
CA PHE A 305 7.88 10.73 -3.07
C PHE A 305 8.18 12.23 -2.86
N LYS A 306 7.90 13.05 -3.88
CA LYS A 306 8.03 14.50 -3.77
C LYS A 306 7.13 15.07 -2.68
N GLU A 307 5.83 14.76 -2.71
CA GLU A 307 4.88 15.30 -1.74
C GLU A 307 5.15 14.77 -0.33
N SER A 308 5.61 13.53 -0.22
CA SER A 308 6.11 12.92 1.02
C SER A 308 7.16 13.78 1.72
N ILE A 309 8.23 14.19 1.02
CA ILE A 309 9.26 15.03 1.65
C ILE A 309 8.70 16.42 1.99
N ARG A 310 7.92 17.01 1.07
CA ARG A 310 7.39 18.36 1.20
C ARG A 310 6.46 18.52 2.40
N GLU A 311 5.45 17.66 2.52
CA GLU A 311 4.47 17.72 3.61
C GLU A 311 5.08 17.27 4.94
N SER A 312 5.93 16.23 4.96
CA SER A 312 6.61 15.83 6.21
C SER A 312 7.52 16.93 6.75
N LEU A 313 8.22 17.68 5.89
CA LEU A 313 9.03 18.81 6.33
C LEU A 313 8.14 19.88 6.99
N ALA A 314 7.03 20.26 6.36
CA ALA A 314 6.10 21.22 6.95
C ALA A 314 5.52 20.70 8.29
N TRP A 315 5.19 19.42 8.34
CA TRP A 315 4.68 18.75 9.54
C TRP A 315 5.67 18.78 10.69
N PHE A 316 6.91 18.35 10.46
CA PHE A 316 7.94 18.33 11.51
C PHE A 316 8.31 19.74 11.96
N ARG A 317 8.37 20.72 11.05
CA ARG A 317 8.58 22.13 11.43
C ARG A 317 7.47 22.65 12.34
N ALA A 318 6.21 22.34 12.03
CA ALA A 318 5.06 22.76 12.82
C ALA A 318 5.08 22.15 14.24
N HIS A 319 5.45 20.87 14.35
CA HIS A 319 5.36 20.12 15.61
C HIS A 319 6.63 20.14 16.47
N MET A 320 7.80 20.37 15.88
CA MET A 320 9.08 20.34 16.61
C MET A 320 9.82 21.68 16.63
N LEU A 321 9.51 22.60 15.71
CA LEU A 321 10.14 23.93 15.64
C LEU A 321 9.14 25.07 15.84
N GLY A 322 7.84 24.78 15.95
CA GLY A 322 6.77 25.77 16.12
C GLY A 322 6.43 26.57 14.85
N ASP A 323 7.03 26.27 13.70
CA ASP A 323 6.76 26.95 12.44
C ASP A 323 5.59 26.30 11.69
N ARG A 324 4.41 26.93 11.82
CA ARG A 324 3.15 26.46 11.23
C ARG A 324 2.84 27.11 9.87
N SER A 325 3.74 27.92 9.31
CA SER A 325 3.46 28.76 8.13
C SER A 325 3.11 27.98 6.85
N ARG A 326 3.53 26.72 6.75
CA ARG A 326 3.27 25.81 5.63
C ARG A 326 2.28 24.69 5.95
N LEU A 327 1.71 24.68 7.15
CA LEU A 327 0.73 23.69 7.53
C LEU A 327 -0.64 24.11 6.99
N ARG A 328 -1.27 23.23 6.20
CA ARG A 328 -2.63 23.45 5.68
C ARG A 328 -3.66 23.52 6.80
N GLU A 329 -4.81 24.15 6.53
CA GLU A 329 -5.87 24.30 7.53
C GLU A 329 -6.67 23.02 7.72
N ALA A 330 -7.15 22.42 6.62
CA ALA A 330 -7.94 21.19 6.68
C ALA A 330 -7.01 19.97 6.86
N PRO A 331 -7.39 18.97 7.68
CA PRO A 331 -6.58 17.78 7.95
C PRO A 331 -6.63 16.74 6.83
N VAL A 332 -7.61 16.78 5.91
CA VAL A 332 -7.69 15.84 4.78
C VAL A 332 -7.51 16.56 3.46
N ARG A 333 -6.63 16.05 2.60
CA ARG A 333 -6.37 16.55 1.25
C ARG A 333 -6.34 15.38 0.27
N ILE A 334 -7.23 15.36 -0.71
CA ILE A 334 -7.34 14.26 -1.68
C ILE A 334 -7.34 14.79 -3.10
N TYR A 335 -6.82 14.00 -4.03
CA TYR A 335 -6.95 14.27 -5.45
C TYR A 335 -8.20 13.58 -6.01
N VAL A 336 -9.18 14.34 -6.47
CA VAL A 336 -10.40 13.78 -7.08
C VAL A 336 -10.08 13.45 -8.55
N MET A 337 -9.84 12.16 -8.82
CA MET A 337 -9.61 11.65 -10.18
C MET A 337 -10.83 11.91 -11.07
N GLY A 338 -10.64 12.05 -12.38
CA GLY A 338 -11.72 12.43 -13.31
C GLY A 338 -12.20 13.88 -13.17
N ALA A 339 -12.02 14.50 -11.99
CA ALA A 339 -12.09 15.94 -11.80
C ALA A 339 -10.74 16.64 -12.04
N ASP A 340 -9.65 15.90 -11.82
CA ASP A 340 -8.26 16.35 -12.01
C ASP A 340 -7.87 17.52 -11.12
N GLU A 341 -8.31 17.48 -9.85
CA GLU A 341 -8.09 18.56 -8.90
C GLU A 341 -7.85 18.05 -7.46
N TRP A 342 -7.05 18.81 -6.70
CA TRP A 342 -6.90 18.61 -5.27
C TRP A 342 -8.04 19.30 -4.52
N ARG A 343 -8.63 18.60 -3.54
CA ARG A 343 -9.64 19.16 -2.63
C ARG A 343 -9.29 18.86 -1.19
N GLU A 344 -9.68 19.77 -0.31
CA GLU A 344 -9.44 19.67 1.13
C GLU A 344 -10.76 19.48 1.90
N TYR A 345 -10.72 18.68 2.96
CA TYR A 345 -11.88 18.30 3.75
C TYR A 345 -11.53 18.26 5.25
N PRO A 346 -12.53 18.45 6.13
CA PRO A 346 -12.33 18.33 7.58
C PRO A 346 -12.17 16.87 8.05
N THR A 347 -12.68 15.89 7.30
CA THR A 347 -12.68 14.46 7.66
C THR A 347 -12.53 13.58 6.43
N TRP A 348 -12.12 12.33 6.65
CA TRP A 348 -12.21 11.24 5.69
C TRP A 348 -13.12 10.14 6.26
N PRO A 349 -14.14 9.68 5.53
CA PRO A 349 -14.63 10.24 4.27
C PRO A 349 -15.12 11.70 4.41
N PRO A 350 -15.23 12.45 3.30
CA PRO A 350 -15.76 13.81 3.32
C PRO A 350 -17.18 13.90 3.91
N PRO A 351 -17.54 15.00 4.59
CA PRO A 351 -18.92 15.24 5.01
C PRO A 351 -19.88 15.24 3.82
N GLY A 352 -21.07 14.66 4.01
CA GLY A 352 -22.09 14.60 2.97
C GLY A 352 -22.02 13.38 2.05
N VAL A 353 -21.01 12.53 2.18
CA VAL A 353 -20.95 11.22 1.51
C VAL A 353 -22.12 10.34 1.96
N ARG A 354 -22.78 9.72 0.98
CA ARG A 354 -23.89 8.77 1.16
C ARG A 354 -23.53 7.44 0.55
N THR A 355 -23.92 6.36 1.21
CA THR A 355 -23.82 5.01 0.65
C THR A 355 -24.94 4.80 -0.37
N GLU A 356 -24.59 4.58 -1.63
CA GLU A 356 -25.52 4.21 -2.70
C GLU A 356 -25.21 2.81 -3.23
N ARG A 357 -26.26 2.01 -3.45
CA ARG A 357 -26.16 0.70 -4.08
C ARG A 357 -26.50 0.80 -5.55
N TYR A 358 -25.60 0.31 -6.39
CA TYR A 358 -25.86 0.09 -7.81
C TYR A 358 -25.99 -1.42 -8.00
N HIS A 359 -27.23 -1.88 -8.13
CA HIS A 359 -27.56 -3.29 -8.26
C HIS A 359 -27.24 -3.79 -9.66
N LEU A 360 -26.66 -4.98 -9.72
CA LEU A 360 -26.54 -5.76 -10.94
C LEU A 360 -27.95 -6.02 -11.49
N GLN A 361 -28.11 -5.93 -12.81
CA GLN A 361 -29.40 -6.06 -13.49
C GLN A 361 -29.33 -7.13 -14.59
N PRO A 362 -30.49 -7.64 -15.04
CA PRO A 362 -30.57 -8.47 -16.23
C PRO A 362 -29.95 -7.79 -17.45
N ASN A 363 -29.51 -8.59 -18.42
CA ASN A 363 -28.85 -8.10 -19.63
C ASN A 363 -27.60 -7.26 -19.33
N ARG A 364 -26.86 -7.58 -18.26
CA ARG A 364 -25.59 -6.92 -17.91
C ARG A 364 -25.75 -5.43 -17.60
N GLY A 365 -26.92 -5.03 -17.12
CA GLY A 365 -27.18 -3.66 -16.68
C GLY A 365 -26.68 -3.39 -15.26
N LEU A 366 -26.51 -2.12 -14.91
CA LEU A 366 -26.21 -1.65 -13.56
C LEU A 366 -27.11 -0.43 -13.26
N ALA A 367 -27.80 -0.42 -12.11
CA ALA A 367 -28.74 0.66 -11.79
C ALA A 367 -28.93 0.86 -10.28
N PRO A 368 -29.24 2.08 -9.80
CA PRO A 368 -29.46 2.37 -8.38
C PRO A 368 -30.83 1.93 -7.86
N LYS A 369 -31.53 1.05 -8.58
CA LYS A 369 -32.83 0.50 -8.21
C LYS A 369 -32.72 -1.02 -7.97
N PRO A 370 -33.54 -1.60 -7.07
CA PRO A 370 -33.59 -3.04 -6.89
C PRO A 370 -33.83 -3.76 -8.22
N PRO A 371 -33.22 -4.93 -8.44
CA PRO A 371 -33.40 -5.67 -9.68
C PRO A 371 -34.80 -6.30 -9.75
N ALA A 372 -35.26 -6.55 -10.97
CA ALA A 372 -36.45 -7.37 -11.22
C ALA A 372 -36.12 -8.87 -11.16
N ALA A 373 -37.16 -9.71 -11.04
CA ALA A 373 -37.01 -11.16 -11.13
C ALA A 373 -36.30 -11.54 -12.44
N SER A 374 -35.26 -12.36 -12.34
CA SER A 374 -34.40 -12.71 -13.47
C SER A 374 -33.60 -13.97 -13.22
N SER A 375 -33.16 -14.62 -14.30
CA SER A 375 -32.18 -15.69 -14.22
C SER A 375 -30.80 -15.12 -13.84
N PRO A 376 -29.99 -15.87 -13.07
CA PRO A 376 -28.65 -15.44 -12.74
C PRO A 376 -27.72 -15.50 -13.96
N ASP A 377 -26.56 -14.89 -13.82
CA ASP A 377 -25.49 -14.95 -14.80
C ASP A 377 -24.46 -16.01 -14.45
N HIS A 378 -23.88 -16.65 -15.47
CA HIS A 378 -22.92 -17.73 -15.30
C HIS A 378 -21.60 -17.45 -16.04
N TYR A 379 -20.50 -17.96 -15.50
CA TYR A 379 -19.21 -18.03 -16.19
C TYR A 379 -18.39 -19.21 -15.66
N ARG A 380 -17.39 -19.63 -16.43
CA ARG A 380 -16.46 -20.69 -16.03
C ARG A 380 -15.09 -20.09 -15.76
N TYR A 381 -14.56 -20.31 -14.57
CA TYR A 381 -13.18 -19.98 -14.22
C TYR A 381 -12.30 -21.21 -14.35
N ASP A 382 -11.24 -21.12 -15.13
CA ASP A 382 -10.25 -22.17 -15.30
C ASP A 382 -8.89 -21.70 -14.75
N PRO A 383 -8.39 -22.25 -13.63
CA PRO A 383 -7.09 -21.84 -13.09
C PRO A 383 -5.89 -22.22 -13.97
N ALA A 384 -6.07 -23.06 -15.00
CA ALA A 384 -5.05 -23.28 -16.04
C ALA A 384 -4.94 -22.11 -17.04
N ASP A 385 -6.00 -21.31 -17.19
CA ASP A 385 -6.03 -20.03 -17.91
C ASP A 385 -6.58 -18.92 -16.97
N PRO A 386 -5.82 -18.56 -15.92
CA PRO A 386 -6.34 -17.68 -14.88
C PRO A 386 -6.61 -16.27 -15.43
N THR A 387 -7.71 -15.65 -14.97
CA THR A 387 -8.08 -14.28 -15.34
C THR A 387 -6.92 -13.31 -15.06
N PRO A 388 -6.43 -12.55 -16.06
CA PRO A 388 -5.25 -11.71 -15.88
C PRO A 388 -5.56 -10.41 -15.11
N SER A 389 -4.60 -9.92 -14.33
CA SER A 389 -4.65 -8.60 -13.71
C SER A 389 -4.25 -7.52 -14.72
N VAL A 390 -4.99 -6.41 -14.75
CA VAL A 390 -4.70 -5.25 -15.63
C VAL A 390 -4.74 -3.97 -14.78
N GLY A 391 -3.63 -3.28 -14.59
CA GLY A 391 -3.61 -2.06 -13.76
C GLY A 391 -3.97 -2.29 -12.29
N GLY A 392 -4.32 -1.21 -11.62
CA GLY A 392 -4.73 -1.19 -10.22
C GLY A 392 -3.55 -1.04 -9.26
N ALA A 393 -3.70 -1.55 -8.04
CA ALA A 393 -2.67 -1.48 -7.01
C ALA A 393 -1.62 -2.59 -7.23
N LEU A 394 -0.55 -2.25 -7.96
CA LEU A 394 0.59 -3.13 -8.24
C LEU A 394 1.89 -2.48 -7.75
N LEU A 395 2.91 -3.31 -7.52
CA LEU A 395 4.26 -2.88 -7.13
C LEU A 395 5.19 -2.64 -8.34
N ASN A 396 4.65 -2.63 -9.56
CA ASN A 396 5.41 -2.57 -10.79
C ASN A 396 4.89 -1.46 -11.73
N ASP A 397 5.56 -1.31 -12.89
CA ASP A 397 5.29 -0.22 -13.85
C ASP A 397 3.90 -0.33 -14.54
N GLU A 398 3.20 -1.45 -14.38
CA GLU A 398 1.83 -1.65 -14.90
C GLU A 398 0.75 -1.14 -13.93
N SER A 399 1.14 -0.66 -12.73
CA SER A 399 0.23 -0.07 -11.74
C SER A 399 -0.56 1.12 -12.28
N GLY A 400 -1.69 1.42 -11.64
CA GLY A 400 -2.51 2.58 -11.96
C GLY A 400 -3.64 2.31 -12.97
N PRO A 401 -4.16 3.37 -13.62
CA PRO A 401 -5.25 3.27 -14.58
C PRO A 401 -4.79 2.66 -15.90
N GLN A 402 -5.47 1.60 -16.35
CA GLN A 402 -5.20 0.90 -17.61
C GLN A 402 -6.50 0.66 -18.39
N ASP A 403 -6.42 0.48 -19.71
CA ASP A 403 -7.58 0.11 -20.53
C ASP A 403 -7.93 -1.37 -20.33
N ASN A 404 -9.16 -1.64 -19.90
CA ASN A 404 -9.63 -2.97 -19.52
C ASN A 404 -10.41 -3.68 -20.64
N ARG A 405 -10.63 -3.07 -21.80
CA ARG A 405 -11.46 -3.67 -22.87
C ARG A 405 -11.03 -5.08 -23.30
N ALA A 406 -9.73 -5.36 -23.31
CA ALA A 406 -9.21 -6.69 -23.64
C ALA A 406 -9.56 -7.73 -22.57
N LEU A 407 -9.50 -7.35 -21.29
CA LEU A 407 -9.91 -8.19 -20.17
C LEU A 407 -11.42 -8.44 -20.19
N GLU A 408 -12.21 -7.40 -20.45
CA GLU A 408 -13.68 -7.44 -20.51
C GLU A 408 -14.23 -8.30 -21.66
N ALA A 409 -13.41 -8.62 -22.66
CA ALA A 409 -13.78 -9.51 -23.75
C ALA A 409 -13.67 -11.00 -23.39
N ARG A 410 -13.05 -11.35 -22.25
CA ARG A 410 -12.93 -12.74 -21.80
C ARG A 410 -14.27 -13.29 -21.32
N ARG A 411 -14.47 -14.60 -21.48
CA ARG A 411 -15.72 -15.30 -21.11
C ARG A 411 -15.87 -15.51 -19.60
N ASP A 412 -14.77 -15.42 -18.85
CA ASP A 412 -14.71 -15.52 -17.39
C ASP A 412 -14.82 -14.17 -16.68
N VAL A 413 -15.08 -13.09 -17.43
CA VAL A 413 -15.26 -11.73 -16.91
C VAL A 413 -16.67 -11.24 -17.24
N LEU A 414 -17.52 -11.17 -16.23
CA LEU A 414 -18.83 -10.55 -16.34
C LEU A 414 -18.67 -9.03 -16.25
N THR A 415 -19.39 -8.27 -17.09
CA THR A 415 -19.46 -6.81 -16.98
C THR A 415 -20.90 -6.37 -16.72
N TYR A 416 -21.08 -5.36 -15.85
CA TYR A 416 -22.36 -4.73 -15.57
C TYR A 416 -22.20 -3.22 -15.70
N THR A 417 -23.02 -2.58 -16.55
CA THR A 417 -22.78 -1.17 -16.93
C THR A 417 -24.04 -0.32 -16.82
N THR A 418 -23.91 0.90 -16.31
CA THR A 418 -25.02 1.88 -16.31
C THR A 418 -25.34 2.36 -17.73
N PRO A 419 -26.53 2.93 -17.98
CA PRO A 419 -26.72 3.91 -19.04
C PRO A 419 -25.68 5.06 -18.95
N PRO A 420 -25.45 5.84 -20.01
CA PRO A 420 -24.66 7.06 -19.88
C PRO A 420 -25.24 7.93 -18.77
N LEU A 421 -24.38 8.42 -17.88
CA LEU A 421 -24.80 9.25 -16.77
C LEU A 421 -25.35 10.59 -17.30
N ASP A 422 -26.50 11.01 -16.77
CA ASP A 422 -27.14 12.28 -17.11
C ASP A 422 -26.49 13.48 -16.41
N ARG A 423 -25.76 13.23 -15.32
CA ARG A 423 -24.98 14.19 -14.52
C ARG A 423 -23.64 13.59 -14.07
N ASN A 424 -22.78 14.41 -13.50
CA ASN A 424 -21.56 13.91 -12.85
C ASN A 424 -21.94 13.13 -11.58
N VAL A 425 -21.20 12.05 -11.31
CA VAL A 425 -21.30 11.27 -10.06
C VAL A 425 -19.92 11.21 -9.43
N GLU A 426 -19.79 11.69 -8.20
CA GLU A 426 -18.54 11.65 -7.45
C GLU A 426 -18.58 10.50 -6.46
N VAL A 427 -17.67 9.54 -6.62
CA VAL A 427 -17.46 8.43 -5.69
C VAL A 427 -16.20 8.73 -4.90
N ILE A 428 -16.34 9.12 -3.64
CA ILE A 428 -15.26 9.53 -2.75
C ILE A 428 -15.41 8.81 -1.41
N GLY A 429 -14.57 7.79 -1.19
CA GLY A 429 -14.57 7.00 0.05
C GLY A 429 -14.34 5.51 -0.19
N PRO A 430 -14.69 4.68 0.81
CA PRO A 430 -14.72 3.23 0.70
C PRO A 430 -15.65 2.75 -0.43
N VAL A 431 -15.29 1.62 -1.03
CA VAL A 431 -16.07 0.93 -2.07
C VAL A 431 -16.11 -0.54 -1.70
N SER A 432 -17.27 -1.17 -1.82
CA SER A 432 -17.41 -2.62 -1.62
C SER A 432 -18.42 -3.22 -2.60
N ALA A 433 -18.46 -4.54 -2.69
CA ALA A 433 -19.45 -5.28 -3.47
C ALA A 433 -20.17 -6.28 -2.58
N GLU A 434 -21.49 -6.26 -2.59
CA GLU A 434 -22.36 -7.25 -1.96
C GLU A 434 -22.80 -8.22 -3.06
N LEU A 435 -22.32 -9.47 -3.05
CA LEU A 435 -22.66 -10.46 -4.08
C LEU A 435 -23.36 -11.68 -3.49
N PHE A 436 -24.33 -12.20 -4.24
CA PHE A 436 -24.98 -13.49 -4.01
C PHE A 436 -24.49 -14.47 -5.06
N VAL A 437 -23.74 -15.47 -4.64
CA VAL A 437 -22.99 -16.34 -5.56
C VAL A 437 -23.16 -17.82 -5.27
N GLN A 438 -22.93 -18.65 -6.28
CA GLN A 438 -22.76 -20.10 -6.14
C GLN A 438 -21.56 -20.54 -6.99
N SER A 439 -20.92 -21.62 -6.56
CA SER A 439 -19.77 -22.22 -7.23
C SER A 439 -19.96 -23.73 -7.28
N SER A 440 -19.54 -24.37 -8.38
CA SER A 440 -19.48 -25.83 -8.47
C SER A 440 -18.36 -26.45 -7.61
N LEU A 441 -17.41 -25.65 -7.12
CA LEU A 441 -16.35 -26.05 -6.19
C LEU A 441 -16.45 -25.31 -4.85
N PRO A 442 -16.10 -25.95 -3.72
CA PRO A 442 -16.17 -25.32 -2.40
C PRO A 442 -14.99 -24.39 -2.10
N HIS A 443 -13.91 -24.44 -2.90
CA HIS A 443 -12.80 -23.51 -2.86
C HIS A 443 -12.80 -22.69 -4.14
N THR A 444 -12.96 -21.37 -4.02
CA THR A 444 -12.88 -20.45 -5.16
C THR A 444 -12.64 -19.03 -4.69
N ASP A 445 -12.31 -18.13 -5.61
CA ASP A 445 -12.20 -16.70 -5.33
C ASP A 445 -13.29 -15.95 -6.13
N PHE A 446 -13.72 -14.80 -5.63
CA PHE A 446 -14.48 -13.81 -6.40
C PHE A 446 -13.73 -12.48 -6.38
N PHE A 447 -13.59 -11.88 -7.55
CA PHE A 447 -12.92 -10.60 -7.79
C PHE A 447 -13.90 -9.60 -8.38
N VAL A 448 -13.89 -8.38 -7.86
CA VAL A 448 -14.72 -7.28 -8.34
C VAL A 448 -13.86 -6.07 -8.64
N ARG A 449 -14.16 -5.40 -9.76
CA ARG A 449 -13.47 -4.18 -10.18
C ARG A 449 -14.45 -3.12 -10.65
N LEU A 450 -14.18 -1.88 -10.23
CA LEU A 450 -14.88 -0.68 -10.68
C LEU A 450 -14.09 0.00 -11.80
N CYS A 451 -14.78 0.34 -12.89
CA CYS A 451 -14.21 1.05 -14.05
C CYS A 451 -15.06 2.25 -14.45
N ASP A 452 -14.40 3.28 -14.99
CA ASP A 452 -15.02 4.41 -15.68
C ASP A 452 -14.97 4.17 -17.20
N VAL A 453 -16.13 4.19 -17.86
CA VAL A 453 -16.25 4.02 -19.31
C VAL A 453 -16.57 5.37 -19.96
N ASP A 454 -15.67 5.85 -20.82
CA ASP A 454 -15.86 7.10 -21.53
C ASP A 454 -16.86 6.97 -22.71
N PRO A 455 -17.29 8.09 -23.32
CA PRO A 455 -18.23 8.05 -24.46
C PRO A 455 -17.69 7.33 -25.71
N SER A 456 -16.38 7.13 -25.82
CA SER A 456 -15.75 6.35 -26.91
C SER A 456 -15.72 4.84 -26.61
N GLY A 457 -16.12 4.44 -25.40
CA GLY A 457 -16.15 3.05 -24.94
C GLY A 457 -14.85 2.57 -24.30
N ARG A 458 -13.85 3.44 -24.10
CA ARG A 458 -12.63 3.09 -23.35
C ARG A 458 -13.01 2.87 -21.88
N SER A 459 -12.63 1.73 -21.31
CA SER A 459 -12.94 1.33 -19.93
C SER A 459 -11.67 1.38 -19.09
N VAL A 460 -11.59 2.24 -18.08
CA VAL A 460 -10.40 2.41 -17.24
C VAL A 460 -10.69 1.99 -15.80
N ASN A 461 -9.86 1.11 -15.24
CA ASN A 461 -10.01 0.65 -13.86
C ASN A 461 -9.74 1.78 -12.85
N LEU A 462 -10.51 1.79 -11.75
CA LEU A 462 -10.36 2.71 -10.63
C LEU A 462 -9.86 1.99 -9.39
N CYS A 463 -10.61 0.98 -8.94
CA CYS A 463 -10.29 0.17 -7.78
C CYS A 463 -10.89 -1.22 -7.92
N ASP A 464 -10.43 -2.15 -7.11
CA ASP A 464 -10.84 -3.54 -7.13
C ASP A 464 -10.59 -4.23 -5.80
N GLY A 465 -11.07 -5.46 -5.67
CA GLY A 465 -11.03 -6.26 -4.45
C GLY A 465 -11.25 -7.74 -4.80
N ILE A 466 -10.75 -8.61 -3.94
CA ILE A 466 -10.89 -10.06 -4.07
C ILE A 466 -11.35 -10.64 -2.74
N GLN A 467 -12.05 -11.76 -2.78
CA GLN A 467 -12.35 -12.57 -1.60
C GLN A 467 -12.21 -14.05 -1.93
N ARG A 468 -11.39 -14.74 -1.14
CA ARG A 468 -11.29 -16.20 -1.15
C ARG A 468 -12.41 -16.80 -0.33
N LEU A 469 -13.07 -17.79 -0.92
CA LEU A 469 -14.11 -18.60 -0.30
C LEU A 469 -13.55 -19.99 0.01
N VAL A 470 -13.89 -20.47 1.19
CA VAL A 470 -13.52 -21.79 1.70
C VAL A 470 -14.76 -22.47 2.27
N PRO A 471 -14.78 -23.81 2.40
CA PRO A 471 -15.93 -24.53 2.94
C PRO A 471 -16.46 -23.91 4.24
N GLY A 472 -17.76 -23.60 4.26
CA GLY A 472 -18.46 -23.07 5.43
C GLY A 472 -18.19 -21.59 5.76
N ARG A 473 -17.41 -20.85 4.95
CA ARG A 473 -17.13 -19.42 5.15
C ARG A 473 -17.29 -18.62 3.85
N PRO A 474 -18.36 -17.81 3.71
CA PRO A 474 -19.47 -17.65 4.66
C PRO A 474 -20.36 -18.90 4.73
N ALA A 475 -21.21 -18.97 5.74
CA ALA A 475 -22.22 -20.02 5.82
C ALA A 475 -23.22 -19.89 4.66
N PRO A 476 -23.61 -21.00 4.00
CA PRO A 476 -24.59 -20.95 2.92
C PRO A 476 -25.97 -20.56 3.44
N ARG A 477 -26.70 -19.81 2.60
CA ARG A 477 -28.13 -19.51 2.79
C ARG A 477 -28.97 -20.78 2.58
N PRO A 478 -30.24 -20.79 3.00
CA PRO A 478 -31.13 -21.95 2.82
C PRO A 478 -31.30 -22.40 1.36
N ASP A 479 -31.14 -21.47 0.40
CA ASP A 479 -31.18 -21.74 -1.05
C ASP A 479 -29.84 -22.21 -1.63
N GLY A 480 -28.83 -22.44 -0.78
CA GLY A 480 -27.49 -22.87 -1.17
C GLY A 480 -26.59 -21.75 -1.73
N THR A 481 -27.04 -20.49 -1.71
CA THR A 481 -26.24 -19.35 -2.16
C THR A 481 -25.32 -18.84 -1.04
N LEU A 482 -24.20 -18.23 -1.42
CA LEU A 482 -23.29 -17.53 -0.51
C LEU A 482 -23.52 -16.03 -0.65
N ALA A 483 -23.81 -15.35 0.46
CA ALA A 483 -23.79 -13.89 0.51
C ALA A 483 -22.41 -13.43 0.95
N ILE A 484 -21.68 -12.76 0.05
CA ILE A 484 -20.31 -12.31 0.28
C ILE A 484 -20.23 -10.79 0.17
N THR A 485 -19.38 -10.19 1.00
CA THR A 485 -18.97 -8.80 0.85
C THR A 485 -17.50 -8.78 0.45
N ILE A 486 -17.19 -8.11 -0.64
CA ILE A 486 -15.83 -7.89 -1.13
C ILE A 486 -15.52 -6.42 -0.91
N GLU A 487 -14.61 -6.13 0.02
CA GLU A 487 -14.07 -4.78 0.17
C GLU A 487 -13.13 -4.48 -0.99
N LEU A 488 -13.38 -3.37 -1.69
CA LEU A 488 -12.50 -2.88 -2.75
C LEU A 488 -11.56 -1.81 -2.18
N TRP A 489 -10.52 -1.49 -2.96
CA TRP A 489 -9.69 -0.34 -2.67
C TRP A 489 -10.53 0.95 -2.61
N PRO A 490 -10.32 1.83 -1.61
CA PRO A 490 -10.97 3.13 -1.56
C PRO A 490 -10.58 4.01 -2.75
N THR A 491 -11.47 4.92 -3.16
CA THR A 491 -11.23 5.80 -4.32
C THR A 491 -11.78 7.21 -4.12
N ALA A 492 -11.33 8.14 -4.95
CA ALA A 492 -11.93 9.46 -5.13
C ALA A 492 -11.97 9.76 -6.63
N HIS A 493 -13.13 9.57 -7.26
CA HIS A 493 -13.29 9.72 -8.71
C HIS A 493 -14.60 10.40 -9.08
N ARG A 494 -14.56 11.30 -10.07
CA ARG A 494 -15.72 11.88 -10.72
C ARG A 494 -15.97 11.20 -12.05
N PHE A 495 -17.01 10.37 -12.09
CA PHE A 495 -17.59 9.91 -13.33
C PHE A 495 -18.28 11.10 -14.00
N ARG A 496 -17.84 11.47 -15.20
CA ARG A 496 -18.38 12.65 -15.90
C ARG A 496 -19.73 12.33 -16.53
N ARG A 497 -20.57 13.34 -16.71
CA ARG A 497 -21.78 13.23 -17.54
C ARG A 497 -21.43 12.61 -18.90
N GLY A 498 -22.21 11.63 -19.35
CA GLY A 498 -21.98 10.87 -20.57
C GLY A 498 -21.05 9.66 -20.41
N HIS A 499 -20.26 9.58 -19.34
CA HIS A 499 -19.54 8.36 -18.97
C HIS A 499 -20.51 7.31 -18.38
N ARG A 500 -19.99 6.11 -18.10
CA ARG A 500 -20.75 5.03 -17.44
C ARG A 500 -19.93 4.47 -16.29
N ILE A 501 -20.65 4.02 -15.26
CA ILE A 501 -20.07 3.21 -14.20
C ILE A 501 -20.13 1.75 -14.66
N ARG A 502 -18.99 1.07 -14.65
CA ARG A 502 -18.90 -0.36 -14.98
C ARG A 502 -18.33 -1.15 -13.82
N VAL A 503 -18.93 -2.30 -13.55
CA VAL A 503 -18.44 -3.29 -12.59
C VAL A 503 -18.06 -4.54 -13.36
N GLN A 504 -16.88 -5.08 -13.08
CA GLN A 504 -16.45 -6.40 -13.53
C GLN A 504 -16.59 -7.40 -12.38
N VAL A 505 -17.05 -8.62 -12.67
CA VAL A 505 -17.05 -9.76 -11.74
C VAL A 505 -16.35 -10.94 -12.40
N SER A 506 -15.35 -11.50 -11.72
CA SER A 506 -14.62 -12.70 -12.17
C SER A 506 -14.15 -13.50 -10.95
N SER A 507 -13.29 -14.50 -11.16
CA SER A 507 -12.72 -15.34 -10.08
C SER A 507 -11.19 -15.30 -10.02
N GLY A 508 -10.57 -14.25 -10.59
CA GLY A 508 -9.12 -14.08 -10.53
C GLY A 508 -8.64 -12.71 -10.99
N ALA A 509 -7.41 -12.37 -10.58
CA ALA A 509 -6.62 -11.27 -11.10
C ALA A 509 -5.13 -11.65 -11.01
N HIS A 510 -4.74 -12.66 -11.79
CA HIS A 510 -3.39 -13.23 -11.77
C HIS A 510 -2.42 -12.41 -12.64
N PRO A 511 -1.16 -12.16 -12.25
CA PRO A 511 -0.47 -12.65 -11.06
C PRO A 511 -0.49 -11.70 -9.87
N ARG A 512 -1.30 -10.62 -9.89
CA ARG A 512 -1.44 -9.76 -8.69
C ARG A 512 -1.77 -10.62 -7.47
N PHE A 513 -2.70 -11.55 -7.67
CA PHE A 513 -3.05 -12.58 -6.71
C PHE A 513 -2.65 -13.97 -7.19
N ALA A 514 -2.25 -14.85 -6.26
CA ALA A 514 -2.08 -16.27 -6.53
C ALA A 514 -3.44 -16.87 -6.91
N ARG A 515 -3.51 -17.53 -8.07
CA ARG A 515 -4.73 -18.19 -8.54
C ARG A 515 -5.24 -19.20 -7.52
N ASN A 516 -6.55 -19.26 -7.31
CA ASN A 516 -7.15 -20.36 -6.55
C ASN A 516 -7.13 -21.63 -7.40
N PRO A 517 -6.54 -22.75 -6.92
CA PRO A 517 -6.50 -24.00 -7.67
C PRO A 517 -7.85 -24.74 -7.73
N GLY A 518 -8.82 -24.36 -6.90
CA GLY A 518 -10.13 -25.04 -6.77
C GLY A 518 -10.09 -26.35 -5.98
N SER A 519 -8.90 -26.91 -5.74
CA SER A 519 -8.69 -28.22 -5.11
C SER A 519 -8.69 -28.22 -3.59
N GLY A 520 -8.51 -27.06 -2.96
CA GLY A 520 -8.30 -26.92 -1.51
C GLY A 520 -6.90 -27.32 -1.03
N GLU A 521 -5.98 -27.65 -1.94
CA GLU A 521 -4.59 -27.94 -1.60
C GLU A 521 -3.89 -26.70 -0.99
N PRO A 522 -2.90 -26.88 -0.09
CA PRO A 522 -2.17 -25.78 0.52
C PRO A 522 -1.49 -24.88 -0.52
N LEU A 523 -1.49 -23.56 -0.28
CA LEU A 523 -0.96 -22.55 -1.21
C LEU A 523 0.46 -22.88 -1.73
N ALA A 524 1.35 -23.32 -0.84
CA ALA A 524 2.73 -23.62 -1.17
C ALA A 524 2.89 -24.81 -2.12
N THR A 525 2.05 -25.85 -1.98
CA THR A 525 2.24 -27.17 -2.59
C THR A 525 1.16 -27.57 -3.59
N ALA A 526 0.12 -26.75 -3.75
CA ALA A 526 -0.96 -27.00 -4.69
C ALA A 526 -0.44 -27.23 -6.12
N THR A 527 -0.93 -28.28 -6.75
CA THR A 527 -0.60 -28.65 -8.15
C THR A 527 -1.84 -29.05 -8.94
N ARG A 528 -2.90 -29.49 -8.26
CA ARG A 528 -4.14 -29.92 -8.90
C ARG A 528 -5.04 -28.73 -9.18
N LEU A 529 -5.26 -28.47 -10.45
CA LEU A 529 -6.10 -27.38 -10.96
C LEU A 529 -7.49 -27.92 -11.33
N LEU A 530 -8.53 -27.37 -10.71
CA LEU A 530 -9.92 -27.71 -10.96
C LEU A 530 -10.69 -26.47 -11.44
N PRO A 531 -11.27 -26.49 -12.64
CA PRO A 531 -12.12 -25.40 -13.11
C PRO A 531 -13.46 -25.37 -12.35
N ALA A 532 -13.97 -24.17 -12.10
CA ALA A 532 -15.21 -23.92 -11.38
C ALA A 532 -16.24 -23.19 -12.26
N ASP A 533 -17.49 -23.63 -12.18
CA ASP A 533 -18.62 -22.97 -12.79
C ASP A 533 -19.26 -22.06 -11.74
N GLN A 534 -19.29 -20.76 -12.04
CA GLN A 534 -19.70 -19.70 -11.15
C GLN A 534 -21.07 -19.18 -11.55
N THR A 535 -21.84 -18.80 -10.55
CA THR A 535 -23.16 -18.19 -10.72
C THR A 535 -23.25 -16.92 -9.89
N VAL A 536 -23.70 -15.83 -10.50
CA VAL A 536 -23.93 -14.54 -9.84
C VAL A 536 -25.41 -14.20 -9.95
N HIS A 537 -26.08 -14.11 -8.80
CA HIS A 537 -27.51 -13.82 -8.69
C HIS A 537 -27.76 -12.32 -8.62
N HIS A 538 -28.85 -11.86 -9.22
CA HIS A 538 -29.22 -10.45 -9.25
C HIS A 538 -30.74 -10.28 -9.31
N ASP A 539 -31.48 -11.06 -8.53
CA ASP A 539 -32.94 -10.99 -8.42
C ASP A 539 -33.36 -10.31 -7.07
N PRO A 540 -34.66 -10.05 -6.83
CA PRO A 540 -35.10 -9.34 -5.62
C PRO A 540 -34.71 -10.00 -4.29
N GLU A 541 -34.55 -11.33 -4.23
CA GLU A 541 -34.14 -12.05 -3.01
C GLU A 541 -32.62 -12.09 -2.83
N ARG A 542 -31.89 -11.90 -3.94
CA ARG A 542 -30.43 -11.95 -4.06
C ARG A 542 -29.91 -10.72 -4.83
N PRO A 543 -30.09 -9.50 -4.31
CA PRO A 543 -29.89 -8.27 -5.07
C PRO A 543 -28.43 -7.81 -5.08
N SER A 544 -27.54 -8.57 -5.74
CA SER A 544 -26.11 -8.23 -5.82
C SER A 544 -25.87 -6.79 -6.28
N ALA A 545 -24.92 -6.09 -5.67
CA ALA A 545 -24.66 -4.68 -5.92
C ALA A 545 -23.19 -4.29 -5.70
N ILE A 546 -22.75 -3.25 -6.41
CA ILE A 546 -21.62 -2.43 -5.97
C ILE A 546 -22.13 -1.34 -5.03
N VAL A 547 -21.42 -1.11 -3.94
CA VAL A 547 -21.70 -0.14 -2.90
C VAL A 547 -20.71 1.01 -3.03
N LEU A 548 -21.23 2.20 -3.33
CA LEU A 548 -20.43 3.39 -3.66
C LEU A 548 -20.63 4.47 -2.59
N SER A 549 -19.53 5.11 -2.20
CA SER A 549 -19.53 6.32 -1.37
C SER A 549 -19.77 7.56 -2.23
N VAL A 550 -21.02 7.93 -2.48
CA VAL A 550 -21.40 9.03 -3.39
C VAL A 550 -21.44 10.37 -2.65
N LEU A 551 -20.70 11.36 -3.13
CA LEU A 551 -20.77 12.75 -2.65
C LEU A 551 -21.82 13.52 -3.48
N GLY A 552 -22.80 14.09 -2.79
CA GLY A 552 -23.99 14.73 -3.38
C GLY A 552 -23.86 16.21 -3.71
#